data_AF-A0A8J7FP71-F1
#
_entry.id   AF-A0A8J7FP71-F1
#
_cell.length_a   1.000
_cell.length_b   1.000
_cell.length_c   1.000
_cell.angle_alpha   90.00
_cell.angle_beta   90.00
_cell.angle_gamma   90.00
#
_symmetry.space_group_name_H-M   'P 1'
#
loop_
_entity.id
_entity.type
_entity.pdbx_description
1 polymer ?
#
loop_
_entity_poly.entity_id
_entity_poly.type
_entity_poly.pdbx_seq_one_letter_code
_entity_poly.pdbx_strand_id
1 'polypeptide(L)' 'MDKIEKEFTYKGQTKKFSVAIEQLPPFNPETMDKDKYEETQKVLFLMAEEEIYNQKTEWIFSIEKKLQQ' A
#
# COMPACT_ATOMS: atom_id res chain seq x y z
N MET A 1 -13.28 -4.01 -4.38
CA MET A 1 -12.05 -4.19 -3.58
C MET A 1 -11.30 -2.89 -3.67
N ASP A 2 -11.14 -2.20 -2.55
CA ASP A 2 -10.38 -0.95 -2.54
C ASP A 2 -8.90 -1.27 -2.69
N LYS A 3 -8.21 -0.42 -3.43
CA LYS A 3 -6.80 -0.56 -3.71
C LYS A 3 -6.14 0.80 -3.76
N ILE A 4 -4.88 0.84 -3.38
CA ILE A 4 -4.01 1.99 -3.58
C ILE A 4 -3.23 1.74 -4.86
N GLU A 5 -3.25 2.71 -5.76
CA GLU A 5 -2.44 2.68 -6.96
C GLU A 5 -1.52 3.90 -6.97
N LYS A 6 -0.22 3.68 -7.14
CA LYS A 6 0.77 4.75 -7.26
C LYS A 6 1.69 4.47 -8.42
N GLU A 7 1.97 5.49 -9.21
CA GLU A 7 2.95 5.45 -10.28
C GLU A 7 4.22 6.15 -9.82
N PHE A 8 5.36 5.51 -10.05
CA PHE A 8 6.67 6.08 -9.75
C PHE A 8 7.54 6.12 -11.00
N THR A 9 8.29 7.21 -11.12
CA THR A 9 9.32 7.38 -12.14
C THR A 9 10.68 7.46 -11.46
N TYR A 10 11.66 6.69 -11.94
CA TYR A 10 13.03 6.69 -11.44
C TYR A 10 14.03 6.38 -12.55
N LYS A 11 15.03 7.26 -12.73
CA LYS A 11 16.09 7.16 -13.78
C LYS A 11 15.54 6.79 -15.18
N GLY A 12 14.45 7.43 -15.59
CA GLY A 12 13.81 7.21 -16.90
C GLY A 12 12.93 5.98 -17.00
N GLN A 13 12.82 5.17 -15.95
CA GLN A 13 11.90 4.03 -15.87
C GLN A 13 10.64 4.43 -15.11
N THR A 14 9.48 4.00 -15.60
CA THR A 14 8.18 4.25 -14.95
C THR A 14 7.53 2.92 -14.60
N LYS A 15 6.99 2.82 -13.39
CA LYS A 15 6.26 1.64 -12.94
C LYS A 15 5.08 2.03 -12.06
N LYS A 16 3.92 1.43 -12.35
CA LYS A 16 2.71 1.53 -11.54
C LYS A 16 2.65 0.34 -10.58
N PHE A 17 2.42 0.62 -9.31
CA PHE A 17 2.19 -0.37 -8.26
C PHE A 17 0.72 -0.29 -7.82
N SER A 18 0.18 -1.44 -7.46
CA SER A 18 -1.19 -1.58 -6.99
C SER A 18 -1.21 -2.57 -5.84
N VAL A 19 -1.72 -2.14 -4.69
CA VAL A 19 -1.85 -2.97 -3.49
C VAL A 19 -3.31 -2.92 -3.04
N ALA A 20 -3.90 -4.08 -2.78
CA ALA A 20 -5.26 -4.17 -2.26
C ALA A 20 -5.26 -3.76 -0.78
N ILE A 21 -6.25 -2.97 -0.37
CA ILE A 21 -6.48 -2.66 1.03
C ILE A 21 -7.31 -3.79 1.62
N GLU A 22 -6.80 -4.43 2.67
CA GLU A 22 -7.55 -5.42 3.43
C GLU A 22 -8.87 -4.83 3.93
N GLN A 23 -9.94 -5.63 3.87
CA GLN A 23 -11.29 -5.16 4.18
C GLN A 23 -11.75 -5.70 5.52
N LEU A 24 -12.29 -4.82 6.35
CA LEU A 24 -13.01 -5.23 7.55
C LEU A 24 -14.42 -5.72 7.19
N PRO A 25 -15.02 -6.59 8.02
CA PRO A 25 -16.45 -6.84 7.93
C PRO A 25 -17.25 -5.53 8.09
N PRO A 26 -18.50 -5.47 7.61
CA PRO A 26 -19.37 -4.32 7.84
C PRO A 26 -19.46 -3.98 9.34
N PHE A 27 -19.42 -2.69 9.66
CA PHE A 27 -19.55 -2.22 11.03
C PHE A 27 -20.89 -2.64 11.65
N ASN A 28 -20.84 -3.23 12.85
CA ASN A 28 -22.01 -3.54 13.66
C ASN A 28 -21.99 -2.74 14.98
N PRO A 29 -22.89 -1.74 15.16
CA PRO A 29 -22.90 -0.91 16.37
C PRO A 29 -23.27 -1.65 17.65
N GLU A 30 -23.85 -2.85 17.57
CA GLU A 30 -24.23 -3.65 18.75
C GLU A 30 -23.04 -4.41 19.34
N THR A 31 -22.04 -4.72 18.52
CA THR A 31 -20.91 -5.59 18.90
C THR A 31 -19.54 -4.96 18.68
N MET A 32 -19.47 -3.81 18.01
CA MET A 32 -18.21 -3.15 17.66
C MET A 32 -18.13 -1.74 18.23
N ASP A 33 -16.92 -1.38 18.65
CA ASP A 33 -16.55 -0.02 19.01
C ASP A 33 -16.25 0.77 17.74
N LYS A 34 -16.94 1.90 17.55
CA LYS A 34 -16.82 2.74 16.36
C LYS A 34 -15.42 3.32 16.19
N ASP A 35 -14.83 3.84 17.26
CA ASP A 35 -13.53 4.50 17.20
C ASP A 35 -12.43 3.49 16.84
N LYS A 36 -12.49 2.29 17.43
CA LYS A 36 -11.57 1.19 17.09
C LYS A 36 -11.77 0.67 15.66
N TYR A 37 -13.01 0.61 15.18
CA TYR A 37 -13.30 0.20 13.81
C TYR A 37 -12.68 1.20 12.81
N GLU A 38 -12.91 2.49 13.02
CA GLU A 38 -12.34 3.54 12.17
C GLU A 38 -10.81 3.61 12.26
N GLU A 39 -10.22 3.41 13.44
CA GLU A 39 -8.77 3.30 13.63
C GLU A 39 -8.21 2.11 12.84
N THR A 40 -8.87 0.95 12.92
CA THR A 40 -8.43 -0.25 12.20
C THR A 40 -8.49 -0.03 10.68
N GLN A 41 -9.54 0.61 10.16
CA GLN A 41 -9.60 0.97 8.73
C GLN A 41 -8.42 1.85 8.30
N LYS A 42 -8.04 2.83 9.14
CA LYS A 42 -6.88 3.69 8.87
C LYS A 42 -5.58 2.89 8.88
N VAL A 43 -5.42 1.97 9.84
CA VAL A 43 -4.23 1.11 9.92
C VAL A 43 -4.11 0.24 8.66
N LEU A 44 -5.20 -0.40 8.21
CA LEU A 44 -5.18 -1.24 7.00
C LEU A 44 -4.82 -0.43 5.75
N PHE A 45 -5.28 0.82 5.66
CA PHE A 45 -4.86 1.73 4.60
C PHE A 45 -3.35 2.06 4.69
N LEU A 46 -2.85 2.40 5.88
CA LEU A 46 -1.43 2.72 6.09
C LEU A 46 -0.52 1.52 5.78
N MET A 47 -0.94 0.30 6.11
CA MET A 47 -0.23 -0.92 5.75
C MET A 47 -0.14 -1.11 4.23
N ALA A 48 -1.23 -0.84 3.51
CA ALA A 48 -1.20 -0.88 2.04
C ALA A 48 -0.29 0.22 1.44
N GLU A 49 -0.19 1.39 2.07
CA GLU A 49 0.76 2.43 1.66
C GLU A 49 2.21 2.04 1.90
N GLU A 50 2.50 1.45 3.06
CA GLU A 50 3.82 0.94 3.42
C GLU A 50 4.27 -0.14 2.45
N GLU A 51 3.38 -1.06 2.09
CA GLU A 51 3.65 -2.12 1.12
C GLU A 51 4.01 -1.54 -0.27
N ILE A 52 3.30 -0.51 -0.73
CA ILE A 52 3.68 0.18 -1.97
C ILE A 52 5.09 0.79 -1.85
N TYR A 53 5.43 1.37 -0.70
CA TYR A 53 6.75 1.95 -0.49
C TYR A 53 7.85 0.89 -0.50
N ASN A 54 7.60 -0.27 0.08
CA ASN A 54 8.51 -1.42 0.04
C ASN A 54 8.72 -1.90 -1.39
N GLN A 55 7.64 -2.14 -2.14
CA GLN A 55 7.72 -2.57 -3.54
C GLN A 55 8.44 -1.54 -4.43
N LYS A 56 8.20 -0.25 -4.21
CA LYS A 56 8.93 0.83 -4.88
C LYS A 56 10.42 0.76 -4.58
N THR A 57 10.77 0.57 -3.31
CA THR A 57 12.16 0.54 -2.84
C THR A 57 12.92 -0.64 -3.44
N GLU A 58 12.34 -1.84 -3.40
CA GLU A 58 12.90 -3.03 -4.06
C GLU A 58 13.08 -2.82 -5.56
N TRP A 59 12.10 -2.19 -6.22
CA TRP A 59 12.20 -1.86 -7.63
C TRP A 59 13.34 -0.89 -7.92
N ILE A 60 13.51 0.17 -7.12
CA ILE A 60 14.65 1.11 -7.24
C ILE A 60 15.98 0.36 -7.08
N PHE A 61 16.11 -0.49 -6.05
CA PHE A 61 17.32 -1.30 -5.87
C PHE A 61 17.60 -2.20 -7.07
N SER A 62 16.55 -2.79 -7.67
CA SER A 62 16.71 -3.60 -8.88
C SER A 62 17.22 -2.80 -10.08
N ILE A 63 16.86 -1.52 -10.19
CA ILE A 63 17.36 -0.61 -11.22
C ILE A 63 18.83 -0.27 -10.96
N GLU A 64 19.17 0.13 -9.73
CA GLU A 64 20.54 0.47 -9.38
C GLU A 64 21.50 -0.69 -9.63
N LYS A 65 21.10 -1.90 -9.22
CA LYS A 65 21.89 -3.12 -9.45
C LYS A 65 22.15 -3.36 -10.94
N LYS A 66 21.16 -3.14 -11.81
CA LYS A 66 21.31 -3.30 -13.27
C LYS A 66 22.23 -2.27 -13.90
N LEU A 67 22.30 -1.06 -13.34
CA LEU A 67 23.15 0.03 -13.86
C LEU A 67 24.62 -0.10 -13.45
N GLN A 68 24.91 -0.86 -12.40
CA GLN A 68 26.28 -1.13 -11.92
C GLN A 68 26.94 -2.33 -12.62
N GLN A 69 26.19 -3.06 -13.45
CA GLN A 69 26.68 -4.17 -14.29
C GLN A 69 27.00 -3.68 -15.69
#